data_AF-A0A940NCS5-F1
#
_entry.id   AF-A0A940NCS5-F1
#
_cell.length_a   1.000
_cell.length_b   1.000
_cell.length_c   1.000
_cell.angle_alpha   90.00
_cell.angle_beta   90.00
_cell.angle_gamma   90.00
#
_symmetry.space_group_name_H-M   'P 1'
#
loop_
_entity.id
_entity.type
_entity.pdbx_description
1 polymer ?
#
loop_
_entity_poly.entity_id
_entity_poly.type
_entity_poly.pdbx_seq_one_letter_code
_entity_poly.pdbx_strand_id
1 'polypeptide(L)'
;MVPIFGHLSPAPNPFGGRPLWIELLFTIVLAPLYETLIFQWAIMKLLHGPLRRSSLFAGTASTILFRLGHGLTDWRAFSLIVTSVALAAVFAIESRRAGFAYLAAVSTHGLFNGLVIGRHWP
;
A
#
# COMPACT_ATOMS: atom_id res chain seq x y z
N MET A 1 6.73 37.28 -0.56
CA MET A 1 5.81 36.17 -0.90
C MET A 1 6.66 34.93 -1.10
N VAL A 2 6.59 33.96 -0.18
CA VAL A 2 7.31 32.69 -0.26
C VAL A 2 6.50 31.76 -1.19
N PRO A 3 7.12 31.07 -2.16
CA PRO A 3 6.37 30.11 -2.97
C PRO A 3 5.95 28.93 -2.08
N ILE A 4 4.64 28.75 -1.94
CA ILE A 4 3.99 27.70 -1.11
C ILE A 4 4.15 26.29 -1.73
N PHE A 5 4.62 26.22 -2.98
CA PHE A 5 4.86 24.97 -3.70
C PHE A 5 6.32 24.89 -4.11
N GLY A 6 7.18 24.52 -3.17
CA GLY A 6 8.52 24.04 -3.52
C GLY A 6 8.36 22.79 -4.38
N HIS A 7 8.87 22.82 -5.61
CA HIS A 7 9.11 21.61 -6.39
C HIS A 7 10.08 20.73 -5.58
N LEU A 8 9.54 19.81 -4.79
CA LEU A 8 10.33 18.72 -4.24
C LEU A 8 10.77 17.91 -5.44
N SER A 9 12.09 17.88 -5.68
CA SER A 9 12.68 16.97 -6.66
C SER A 9 12.13 15.57 -6.35
N PRO A 10 11.69 14.79 -7.37
CA PRO A 10 11.26 13.43 -7.14
C PRO A 10 12.37 12.72 -6.35
N ALA A 11 11.97 11.99 -5.30
CA ALA A 11 12.91 11.25 -4.50
C ALA A 11 13.84 10.43 -5.43
N PRO A 12 15.17 10.43 -5.20
CA PRO A 12 16.10 9.68 -6.03
C PRO A 12 15.62 8.24 -6.18
N ASN A 13 15.65 7.69 -7.39
CA ASN A 13 15.27 6.28 -7.60
C ASN A 13 16.17 5.41 -6.68
N PRO A 14 15.61 4.72 -5.67
CA PRO A 14 16.40 3.94 -4.73
C PRO A 14 17.09 2.75 -5.41
N PHE A 15 16.65 2.37 -6.61
CA PHE A 15 17.22 1.30 -7.43
C PHE A 15 18.07 1.81 -8.60
N GLY A 16 18.41 3.11 -8.65
CA GLY A 16 19.27 3.67 -9.69
C GLY A 16 20.58 2.89 -9.85
N GLY A 17 20.87 2.39 -11.05
CA GLY A 17 22.06 1.59 -11.35
C GLY A 17 22.03 0.14 -10.84
N ARG A 18 20.90 -0.34 -10.29
CA ARG A 18 20.73 -1.74 -9.90
C ARG A 18 20.11 -2.55 -11.06
N PRO A 19 20.36 -3.88 -11.11
CA PRO A 19 19.69 -4.77 -12.05
C PRO A 19 18.17 -4.74 -11.90
N LEU A 20 17.45 -4.86 -13.03
CA LEU A 20 15.97 -4.88 -13.08
C LEU A 20 15.35 -5.87 -12.10
N TRP A 21 15.90 -7.08 -12.02
CA TRP A 21 15.34 -8.13 -11.15
C TRP A 21 15.33 -7.72 -9.66
N ILE A 22 16.26 -6.85 -9.23
CA ILE A 22 16.27 -6.31 -7.86
C ILE A 22 15.07 -5.38 -7.67
N GLU A 23 14.85 -4.46 -8.60
CA GLU A 23 13.70 -3.55 -8.56
C GLU A 23 12.36 -4.31 -8.54
N LEU A 24 12.24 -5.37 -9.37
CA LEU A 24 11.05 -6.23 -9.39
C LEU A 24 10.88 -6.98 -8.06
N LEU A 25 11.94 -7.60 -7.55
CA LEU A 25 11.90 -8.34 -6.29
C LEU A 25 11.46 -7.43 -5.14
N PHE A 26 12.06 -6.25 -5.01
CA PHE A 26 11.73 -5.34 -3.94
C PHE A 26 10.32 -4.76 -4.09
N THR A 27 9.92 -4.34 -5.29
CA THR A 27 8.68 -3.59 -5.45
C THR A 27 7.44 -4.47 -5.62
N ILE A 28 7.58 -5.68 -6.19
CA ILE A 28 6.45 -6.58 -6.46
C ILE A 28 6.30 -7.65 -5.37
N VAL A 29 7.39 -8.00 -4.68
CA VAL A 29 7.37 -9.07 -3.67
C VAL A 29 7.59 -8.51 -2.27
N LEU A 30 8.75 -7.91 -2.00
CA LEU A 30 9.13 -7.58 -0.62
C LEU A 30 8.32 -6.42 -0.04
N ALA A 31 8.16 -5.33 -0.77
CA ALA A 31 7.38 -4.17 -0.33
C ALA A 31 5.90 -4.56 -0.09
N PRO A 32 5.19 -5.23 -1.01
CA PRO A 32 3.83 -5.72 -0.77
C PRO A 32 3.71 -6.62 0.46
N LEU A 33 4.65 -7.56 0.66
CA LEU A 33 4.65 -8.41 1.86
C LEU A 33 4.73 -7.59 3.14
N TYR A 34 5.71 -6.69 3.22
CA TYR A 34 5.97 -5.86 4.40
C TYR A 34 4.83 -4.87 4.65
N GLU A 35 4.40 -4.13 3.63
CA GLU A 35 3.38 -3.10 3.74
C GLU A 35 2.01 -3.72 4.07
N THR A 36 1.64 -4.82 3.41
CA THR A 36 0.37 -5.49 3.71
C THR A 36 0.34 -6.11 5.10
N LEU A 37 1.50 -6.54 5.61
CA LEU A 37 1.60 -7.09 6.96
C LEU A 37 1.28 -6.00 8.00
N ILE A 38 1.85 -4.81 7.81
CA ILE A 38 1.69 -3.70 8.76
C ILE A 38 0.32 -3.04 8.57
N PHE A 39 0.05 -2.57 7.36
CA PHE A 39 -1.04 -1.63 7.15
C PHE A 39 -2.40 -2.29 7.03
N GLN A 40 -2.48 -3.52 6.51
CA GLN A 40 -3.74 -4.25 6.43
C GLN A 40 -3.82 -5.26 7.56
N TRP A 41 -2.93 -6.26 7.60
CA TRP A 41 -3.08 -7.36 8.55
C TRP A 41 -3.01 -6.91 10.00
N ALA A 42 -1.92 -6.26 10.43
CA ALA A 42 -1.73 -5.91 11.84
C ALA A 42 -2.78 -4.89 12.33
N ILE A 43 -2.98 -3.80 11.57
CA ILE A 43 -3.99 -2.79 11.93
C ILE A 43 -5.40 -3.40 11.99
N MET A 44 -5.81 -4.14 10.96
CA MET A 44 -7.18 -4.67 10.92
C MET A 44 -7.39 -5.77 11.96
N LYS A 45 -6.42 -6.67 12.18
CA LYS A 45 -6.50 -7.68 13.25
C LYS A 45 -6.56 -7.05 14.63
N LEU A 46 -5.72 -6.04 14.90
CA LEU A 46 -5.68 -5.38 16.21
C LEU A 46 -6.98 -4.61 16.48
N LEU A 47 -7.44 -3.81 15.51
CA LEU A 47 -8.63 -2.99 15.68
C LEU A 47 -9.90 -3.84 15.75
N HIS A 48 -10.05 -4.83 14.86
CA HIS A 48 -11.26 -5.65 14.81
C HIS A 48 -11.29 -6.75 15.88
N GLY A 49 -10.13 -7.31 16.24
CA GLY A 49 -10.01 -8.37 17.24
C GLY A 49 -10.06 -7.83 18.67
N PRO A 50 -8.91 -7.63 19.34
CA PRO A 50 -8.88 -7.27 20.76
C PRO A 50 -9.59 -5.95 21.07
N LEU A 51 -9.52 -4.96 20.16
CA LEU A 51 -10.13 -3.64 20.38
C LEU A 51 -11.61 -3.57 19.95
N ARG A 52 -12.16 -4.66 19.38
CA ARG A 52 -13.57 -4.84 19.00
C ARG A 52 -14.17 -3.66 18.20
N ARG A 53 -13.37 -3.00 17.36
CA ARG A 53 -13.82 -1.91 16.49
C ARG A 53 -14.52 -2.48 15.25
N SER A 54 -15.40 -1.67 14.67
CA SER A 54 -16.12 -2.06 13.45
C SER A 54 -15.14 -2.29 12.29
N SER A 55 -15.49 -3.21 11.39
CA SER A 55 -14.68 -3.48 10.19
C SER A 55 -14.49 -2.24 9.32
N LEU A 56 -15.49 -1.34 9.30
CA LEU A 56 -15.41 -0.06 8.61
C LEU A 56 -14.34 0.83 9.24
N PHE A 57 -14.38 1.02 10.57
CA PHE A 57 -13.38 1.83 11.28
C PHE A 57 -11.97 1.27 11.10
N ALA A 58 -11.80 -0.05 11.19
CA ALA A 58 -10.51 -0.70 10.99
C ALA A 58 -9.96 -0.49 9.56
N GLY A 59 -10.82 -0.60 8.55
CA GLY A 59 -10.44 -0.34 7.14
C GLY A 59 -10.10 1.13 6.88
N THR A 60 -10.85 2.06 7.49
CA THR A 60 -10.55 3.50 7.41
C THR A 60 -9.21 3.82 8.07
N ALA A 61 -8.95 3.30 9.27
CA ALA A 61 -7.67 3.50 9.96
C ALA A 61 -6.49 2.91 9.18
N SER A 62 -6.66 1.71 8.61
CA SER A 62 -5.69 1.07 7.72
C SER A 62 -5.35 1.96 6.52
N THR A 63 -6.37 2.45 5.81
CA THR A 63 -6.23 3.37 4.67
C THR A 63 -5.47 4.64 5.05
N ILE A 64 -5.85 5.28 6.15
CA ILE A 64 -5.22 6.53 6.61
C ILE A 64 -3.75 6.29 6.96
N LEU A 65 -3.44 5.23 7.72
CA LEU A 65 -2.08 4.94 8.16
C LEU A 65 -1.19 4.52 6.98
N PHE A 66 -1.71 3.73 6.02
CA PHE A 66 -1.02 3.43 4.78
C PHE A 66 -0.66 4.71 4.02
N ARG A 67 -1.63 5.62 3.88
CA ARG A 67 -1.42 6.90 3.19
C ARG A 67 -0.37 7.76 3.89
N LEU A 68 -0.43 7.87 5.22
CA LEU A 68 0.55 8.61 6.02
C LEU A 68 1.96 8.02 5.87
N GLY A 69 2.09 6.69 5.81
CA GLY A 69 3.35 6.01 5.54
C GLY A 69 3.98 6.35 4.19
N HIS A 70 3.18 6.81 3.23
CA HIS A 70 3.61 7.18 1.87
C HIS A 70 3.74 8.71 1.66
N GLY A 71 3.69 9.51 2.72
CA GLY A 71 3.77 10.99 2.67
C GLY A 71 2.51 11.64 2.08
N LEU A 72 2.29 12.95 2.30
CA LEU A 72 1.01 13.62 1.96
C LEU A 72 1.03 14.51 0.70
N THR A 73 2.18 14.71 0.06
CA THR A 73 2.45 15.91 -0.75
C THR A 73 2.32 15.79 -2.27
N ASP A 74 1.92 14.65 -2.84
CA ASP A 74 1.88 14.42 -4.29
C ASP A 74 0.46 14.10 -4.80
N TRP A 75 0.10 14.45 -6.04
CA TRP A 75 -1.16 14.09 -6.70
C TRP A 75 -1.39 12.58 -6.77
N ARG A 76 -0.30 11.80 -6.74
CA ARG A 76 -0.28 10.35 -6.49
C ARG A 76 -0.97 9.96 -5.17
N ALA A 77 -1.30 10.93 -4.32
CA ALA A 77 -2.16 10.79 -3.16
C ALA A 77 -3.45 10.06 -3.47
N PHE A 78 -4.11 10.44 -4.56
CA PHE A 78 -5.43 9.91 -4.86
C PHE A 78 -5.36 8.44 -5.27
N SER A 79 -4.40 8.07 -6.12
CA SER A 79 -4.20 6.66 -6.50
C SER A 79 -3.79 5.81 -5.30
N LEU A 80 -2.99 6.34 -4.37
CA LEU A 80 -2.64 5.65 -3.12
C LEU A 80 -3.84 5.47 -2.19
N ILE A 81 -4.75 6.45 -2.11
CA ILE A 81 -6.00 6.32 -1.34
C ILE A 81 -6.88 5.24 -1.96
N VAL A 82 -7.11 5.27 -3.28
CA VAL A 82 -7.92 4.26 -3.97
C VAL A 82 -7.33 2.86 -3.78
N THR A 83 -6.00 2.73 -3.93
CA THR A 83 -5.30 1.44 -3.76
C THR A 83 -5.43 0.93 -2.33
N SER A 84 -5.20 1.78 -1.33
CA SER A 84 -5.29 1.37 0.08
C SER A 84 -6.71 1.00 0.51
N VAL A 85 -7.73 1.71 0.01
CA VAL A 85 -9.14 1.32 0.18
C VAL A 85 -9.41 -0.04 -0.46
N ALA A 86 -8.91 -0.28 -1.68
CA ALA A 86 -9.08 -1.56 -2.36
C ALA A 86 -8.41 -2.71 -1.59
N LEU A 87 -7.18 -2.52 -1.10
CA LEU A 87 -6.47 -3.51 -0.29
C LEU A 87 -7.19 -3.81 1.03
N ALA A 88 -7.68 -2.78 1.72
CA ALA A 88 -8.47 -2.96 2.94
C ALA A 88 -9.79 -3.70 2.67
N ALA A 89 -10.45 -3.42 1.54
CA ALA A 89 -11.66 -4.12 1.12
C ALA A 89 -11.40 -5.59 0.80
N VAL A 90 -10.37 -5.90 0.00
CA VAL A 90 -9.95 -7.28 -0.30
C VAL A 90 -9.67 -8.03 0.99
N PHE A 91 -8.88 -7.45 1.89
CA PHE A 91 -8.56 -8.07 3.17
C PHE A 91 -9.83 -8.34 4.01
N ALA A 92 -10.75 -7.38 4.10
CA ALA A 92 -11.99 -7.54 4.86
C ALA A 92 -12.90 -8.63 4.29
N ILE A 93 -13.06 -8.66 2.96
CA ILE A 93 -13.91 -9.65 2.27
C ILE A 93 -13.33 -11.05 2.47
N GLU A 94 -12.03 -11.23 2.20
CA GLU A 94 -11.38 -12.54 2.28
C GLU A 94 -11.25 -13.04 3.72
N SER A 95 -11.13 -12.13 4.70
CA SER A 95 -11.15 -12.49 6.12
C SER A 95 -12.49 -13.12 6.56
N ARG A 96 -13.60 -12.74 5.91
CA ARG A 96 -14.94 -13.31 6.20
C ARG A 96 -15.14 -14.67 5.53
N ARG A 97 -14.40 -14.97 4.47
CA ARG A 97 -14.52 -16.21 3.68
C ARG A 97 -13.73 -17.38 4.27
N ALA A 98 -13.13 -17.22 5.46
CA ALA A 98 -12.14 -18.14 6.03
C ALA A 98 -10.94 -18.42 5.08
N GLY A 99 -10.71 -17.53 4.11
CA GLY A 99 -9.61 -17.62 3.16
C GLY A 99 -8.31 -17.01 3.70
N PHE A 100 -7.25 -17.09 2.90
CA PHE A 100 -5.94 -16.50 3.21
C PHE A 100 -5.94 -14.99 2.90
N ALA A 101 -6.68 -14.20 3.68
CA ALA A 101 -6.88 -12.76 3.45
C ALA A 101 -5.57 -11.97 3.28
N TYR A 102 -4.54 -12.33 4.05
CA TYR A 102 -3.21 -11.74 3.91
C TYR A 102 -2.60 -12.03 2.53
N LEU A 103 -2.62 -13.28 2.07
CA LEU A 103 -2.06 -13.69 0.79
C LEU A 103 -2.83 -13.06 -0.39
N ALA A 104 -4.15 -12.97 -0.28
CA ALA A 104 -4.98 -12.29 -1.27
C ALA A 104 -4.59 -10.81 -1.39
N ALA A 105 -4.49 -10.10 -0.27
CA ALA A 105 -4.09 -8.70 -0.26
C ALA A 105 -2.66 -8.48 -0.78
N VAL A 106 -1.69 -9.32 -0.37
CA VAL A 106 -0.30 -9.27 -0.86
C VAL A 106 -0.27 -9.48 -2.38
N SER A 107 -1.02 -10.47 -2.89
CA SER A 107 -1.05 -10.79 -4.32
C SER A 107 -1.67 -9.65 -5.12
N THR A 108 -2.79 -9.08 -4.66
CA THR A 108 -3.41 -7.90 -5.28
C THR A 108 -2.45 -6.72 -5.30
N HIS A 109 -1.74 -6.47 -4.20
CA HIS A 109 -0.80 -5.38 -4.07
C HIS A 109 0.43 -5.55 -4.99
N GLY A 110 1.03 -6.73 -5.01
CA GLY A 110 2.15 -7.05 -5.91
C GLY A 110 1.75 -6.92 -7.38
N LEU A 111 0.58 -7.43 -7.77
CA LEU A 111 0.06 -7.29 -9.14
C LEU A 111 -0.15 -5.81 -9.50
N PHE A 112 -0.71 -5.01 -8.59
CA PHE A 112 -0.86 -3.57 -8.81
C PHE A 112 0.49 -2.88 -9.01
N ASN A 113 1.48 -3.16 -8.16
CA ASN A 113 2.83 -2.61 -8.30
C ASN A 113 3.49 -3.03 -9.61
N GLY A 114 3.32 -4.29 -10.03
CA GLY A 114 3.81 -4.78 -11.31
C GLY A 114 3.20 -4.05 -12.50
N LEU A 115 1.89 -3.76 -12.46
CA LEU A 115 1.21 -2.96 -13.50
C LEU A 115 1.68 -1.51 -13.52
N VAL A 116 1.93 -0.91 -12.36
CA VAL A 116 2.44 0.47 -12.26
C VAL A 116 3.86 0.56 -12.80
N ILE A 117 4.75 -0.34 -12.40
CA ILE A 117 6.11 -0.42 -12.92
C ILE A 117 6.07 -0.67 -14.43
N GLY A 118 5.31 -1.65 -14.91
CA GLY A 118 5.24 -1.97 -16.34
C GLY A 118 4.82 -0.79 -17.24
N ARG A 119 4.07 0.19 -16.73
CA ARG A 119 3.71 1.43 -17.45
C ARG A 119 4.85 2.44 -17.58
N HIS A 120 5.91 2.28 -16.80
CA HIS A 120 7.06 3.19 -16.78
C HIS A 120 8.28 2.60 -17.49
N TRP A 121 8.16 1.37 -17.99
CA TRP A 121 9.18 0.71 -18.78
C TRP A 121 8.89 0.90 -20.28
N PRO A 122 9.93 1.19 -21.10
CA PRO A 122 9.80 1.35 -22.54
C PRO A 122 9.47 0.03 -23.27
#